data_AF-A0A964EGX4-F1
#
_entry.id   AF-A0A964EGX4-F1
#
_cell.length_a   1.000
_cell.length_b   1.000
_cell.length_c   1.000
_cell.angle_alpha   90.00
_cell.angle_beta   90.00
_cell.angle_gamma   90.00
#
_symmetry.space_group_name_H-M   'P 1'
#
loop_
_entity.id
_entity.type
_entity.pdbx_description
1 polymer ?
#
loop_
_entity_poly.entity_id
_entity_poly.type
_entity_poly.pdbx_seq_one_letter_code
_entity_poly.pdbx_strand_id
1 'polypeptide(L)'
;MHLRLRFATISFLSVFSAFGQTGTPVFPALQGQELLDSLVAAYKPVISLDFARARDTLFSKVYGHNDSLTCVYTGYTIYLDPTKDPTIDAFDKAINTEHTFPQSKGAETGPPRSDMHHLYPTREDVNAARGDFPFVELSDAQTKEWYSSPLGHLTSPPPANADLYSKVGAFVFEPREDHKGNVARAMFYFYTMYRQQADLADNSYFPAQRATLCQWHLTDPADQLEWERTWKIASYQSGKPNPFVLDCTLPARTYCPEIIQEQCVVVSTRDFDVRPAALYPVFPNPAKGQVKFLYELNTDARVKLTVSDLTGKLFRTLINEKKPEGKYQTAANLPAGMWTASLLVEKNGKIWQETMRFIVID
;
A
#
# COMPACT_ATOMS: atom_id res chain seq x y z
N MET A 1 39.97 18.23 -37.47
CA MET A 1 39.68 18.82 -36.15
C MET A 1 38.57 17.99 -35.52
N HIS A 2 38.91 17.01 -34.68
CA HIS A 2 37.96 16.03 -34.12
C HIS A 2 37.20 16.62 -32.94
N LEU A 3 35.88 16.73 -33.05
CA LEU A 3 34.99 17.14 -31.97
C LEU A 3 34.59 15.90 -31.14
N ARG A 4 35.16 15.76 -29.94
CA ARG A 4 34.77 14.72 -28.98
C ARG A 4 33.48 15.15 -28.28
N LEU A 5 32.36 14.48 -28.58
CA LEU A 5 31.15 14.54 -27.74
C LEU A 5 31.43 13.75 -26.45
N ARG A 6 31.42 14.43 -25.30
CA ARG A 6 31.41 13.78 -23.98
C ARG A 6 29.96 13.54 -23.59
N PHE A 7 29.54 12.27 -23.54
CA PHE A 7 28.31 11.88 -22.86
C PHE A 7 28.52 12.01 -21.35
N ALA A 8 27.77 12.88 -20.70
CA ALA A 8 27.65 12.90 -19.25
C ALA A 8 26.58 11.87 -18.85
N THR A 9 27.00 10.75 -18.31
CA THR A 9 26.12 9.79 -17.62
C THR A 9 25.65 10.45 -16.33
N ILE A 10 24.40 10.88 -16.29
CA ILE A 10 23.72 11.29 -15.06
C ILE A 10 23.26 10.02 -14.36
N SER A 11 24.05 9.54 -13.40
CA SER A 11 23.61 8.52 -12.47
C SER A 11 22.56 9.12 -11.54
N PHE A 12 21.29 8.74 -11.72
CA PHE A 12 20.25 8.95 -10.73
C PHE A 12 20.57 8.08 -9.50
N LEU A 13 21.12 8.68 -8.45
CA LEU A 13 21.08 8.07 -7.12
C LEU A 13 19.66 8.25 -6.59
N SER A 14 18.86 7.20 -6.68
CA SER A 14 17.61 7.04 -5.94
C SER A 14 17.94 6.99 -4.44
N VAL A 15 17.64 8.08 -3.74
CA VAL A 15 17.72 8.13 -2.28
C VAL A 15 16.52 7.34 -1.74
N PHE A 16 16.73 6.05 -1.46
CA PHE A 16 15.79 5.26 -0.68
C PHE A 16 15.72 5.85 0.73
N SER A 17 14.60 6.51 1.04
CA SER A 17 14.25 6.81 2.42
C SER A 17 13.82 5.49 3.05
N ALA A 18 14.72 4.83 3.78
CA ALA A 18 14.41 3.62 4.53
C ALA A 18 13.46 3.99 5.68
N PHE A 19 12.16 3.97 5.41
CA PHE A 19 11.15 3.91 6.45
C PHE A 19 11.21 2.50 7.03
N GLY A 20 11.75 2.37 8.25
CA GLY A 20 11.76 1.09 8.95
C GLY A 20 10.33 0.58 9.16
N GLN A 21 10.07 -0.65 8.75
CA GLN A 21 8.77 -1.29 8.87
C GLN A 21 8.46 -1.55 10.35
N THR A 22 7.26 -1.19 10.81
CA THR A 22 6.73 -1.70 12.08
C THR A 22 6.55 -3.20 11.90
N GLY A 23 7.41 -4.02 12.49
CA GLY A 23 7.29 -5.47 12.39
C GLY A 23 7.23 -6.12 13.75
N THR A 24 6.35 -7.10 13.90
CA THR A 24 6.29 -7.98 15.05
C THR A 24 6.99 -9.28 14.65
N PRO A 25 8.15 -9.63 15.25
CA PRO A 25 8.84 -10.86 14.89
C PRO A 25 7.90 -12.08 15.02
N VAL A 26 7.80 -12.87 13.95
CA VAL A 26 6.97 -14.08 13.89
C VAL A 26 7.88 -15.30 13.93
N PHE A 27 7.78 -16.05 15.03
CA PHE A 27 8.55 -17.27 15.29
C PHE A 27 10.06 -17.13 14.98
N PRO A 28 10.77 -16.10 15.46
CA PRO A 28 12.07 -15.66 14.90
C PRO A 28 13.17 -16.73 14.79
N ALA A 29 13.07 -17.83 15.56
CA ALA A 29 14.02 -18.94 15.53
C ALA A 29 13.74 -20.02 14.45
N LEU A 30 12.57 -20.02 13.80
CA LEU A 30 12.15 -21.06 12.87
C LEU A 30 12.50 -20.72 11.42
N GLN A 31 12.60 -21.73 10.54
CA GLN A 31 12.76 -21.54 9.10
C GLN A 31 12.23 -22.74 8.32
N GLY A 32 12.09 -22.59 7.00
CA GLY A 32 11.70 -23.66 6.10
C GLY A 32 10.36 -24.31 6.49
N GLN A 33 10.29 -25.63 6.42
CA GLN A 33 9.03 -26.36 6.63
C GLN A 33 8.49 -26.21 8.07
N GLU A 34 9.36 -26.22 9.09
CA GLU A 34 8.94 -26.05 10.49
C GLU A 34 8.26 -24.69 10.73
N LEU A 35 8.79 -23.63 10.09
CA LEU A 35 8.16 -22.32 10.11
C LEU A 35 6.82 -22.32 9.37
N LEU A 36 6.75 -22.95 8.18
CA LEU A 36 5.49 -23.03 7.42
C LEU A 36 4.38 -23.73 8.22
N ASP A 37 4.70 -24.86 8.87
CA ASP A 37 3.74 -25.60 9.69
C ASP A 37 3.26 -24.76 10.88
N SER A 38 4.18 -24.03 11.53
CA SER A 38 3.88 -23.12 12.64
C SER A 38 3.02 -21.93 12.20
N LEU A 39 3.27 -21.38 11.01
CA LEU A 39 2.48 -20.30 10.43
C LEU A 39 1.05 -20.76 10.15
N VAL A 40 0.87 -21.95 9.56
CA VAL A 40 -0.47 -22.51 9.30
C VAL A 40 -1.22 -22.72 10.62
N ALA A 41 -0.58 -23.34 11.62
CA ALA A 41 -1.22 -23.59 12.91
C ALA A 41 -1.64 -22.30 13.63
N ALA A 42 -0.85 -21.23 13.53
CA ALA A 42 -1.08 -20.00 14.28
C ALA A 42 -1.93 -18.95 13.54
N TYR A 43 -1.87 -18.90 12.21
CA TYR A 43 -2.43 -17.80 11.41
C TYR A 43 -3.51 -18.23 10.40
N LYS A 44 -3.73 -19.52 10.15
CA LYS A 44 -4.85 -19.94 9.32
C LYS A 44 -6.18 -19.72 10.06
N PRO A 45 -7.14 -18.98 9.50
CA PRO A 45 -8.41 -18.75 10.17
C PRO A 45 -9.24 -20.04 10.22
N VAL A 46 -9.83 -20.30 11.38
CA VAL A 46 -10.73 -21.45 11.62
C VAL A 46 -12.18 -21.08 11.31
N ILE A 47 -12.56 -19.83 11.58
CA ILE A 47 -13.85 -19.24 11.21
C ILE A 47 -13.57 -18.18 10.14
N SER A 48 -14.20 -18.33 8.97
CA SER A 48 -14.31 -17.29 7.96
C SER A 48 -15.78 -17.01 7.67
N LEU A 49 -16.06 -15.78 7.26
CA LEU A 49 -17.35 -15.44 6.68
C LEU A 49 -17.58 -16.27 5.41
N ASP A 50 -18.84 -16.52 5.06
CA ASP A 50 -19.16 -16.98 3.71
C ASP A 50 -18.73 -15.93 2.68
N PHE A 51 -18.62 -16.34 1.41
CA PHE A 51 -18.07 -15.48 0.38
C PHE A 51 -18.89 -14.21 0.10
N ALA A 52 -20.21 -14.24 0.30
CA ALA A 52 -21.03 -13.03 0.13
C ALA A 52 -20.70 -12.02 1.23
N ARG A 53 -20.78 -12.45 2.49
CA ARG A 53 -20.52 -11.59 3.65
C ARG A 53 -19.07 -11.12 3.73
N ALA A 54 -18.12 -11.95 3.28
CA ALA A 54 -16.71 -11.57 3.18
C ALA A 54 -16.51 -10.38 2.24
N ARG A 55 -17.14 -10.39 1.06
CA ARG A 55 -17.06 -9.26 0.12
C ARG A 55 -17.75 -8.01 0.64
N ASP A 56 -18.92 -8.15 1.23
CA ASP A 56 -19.63 -7.00 1.78
C ASP A 56 -18.82 -6.32 2.89
N THR A 57 -18.20 -7.13 3.75
CA THR A 57 -17.31 -6.67 4.82
C THR A 57 -16.05 -6.04 4.24
N LEU A 58 -15.43 -6.68 3.23
CA LEU A 58 -14.24 -6.18 2.56
C LEU A 58 -14.49 -4.78 1.97
N PHE A 59 -15.59 -4.61 1.25
CA PHE A 59 -15.88 -3.35 0.56
C PHE A 59 -16.34 -2.25 1.51
N SER A 60 -17.24 -2.56 2.46
CA SER A 60 -17.83 -1.53 3.33
C SER A 60 -17.05 -1.24 4.61
N LYS A 61 -16.31 -2.21 5.16
CA LYS A 61 -15.65 -2.08 6.49
C LYS A 61 -14.13 -2.08 6.42
N VAL A 62 -13.54 -2.79 5.46
CA VAL A 62 -12.08 -2.85 5.32
C VAL A 62 -11.56 -1.73 4.42
N TYR A 63 -12.11 -1.62 3.21
CA TYR A 63 -11.71 -0.61 2.21
C TYR A 63 -12.59 0.64 2.19
N GLY A 64 -13.84 0.53 2.61
CA GLY A 64 -14.76 1.66 2.68
C GLY A 64 -14.26 2.71 3.66
N HIS A 65 -14.07 3.94 3.16
CA HIS A 65 -13.64 5.07 3.97
C HIS A 65 -14.33 6.34 3.49
N ASN A 66 -15.05 7.03 4.40
CA ASN A 66 -15.87 8.21 4.07
C ASN A 66 -16.75 7.98 2.83
N ASP A 67 -17.50 6.87 2.82
CA ASP A 67 -18.39 6.44 1.74
C ASP A 67 -17.70 6.35 0.37
N SER A 68 -16.38 6.13 0.36
CA SER A 68 -15.58 5.96 -0.85
C SER A 68 -14.93 4.58 -0.86
N LEU A 69 -14.86 3.98 -2.04
CA LEU A 69 -14.17 2.71 -2.31
C LEU A 69 -13.18 2.90 -3.47
N THR A 70 -11.89 2.71 -3.19
CA THR A 70 -10.80 2.82 -4.18
C THR A 70 -10.26 1.45 -4.54
N CYS A 71 -10.10 1.19 -5.84
CA CYS A 71 -9.64 -0.09 -6.35
C CYS A 71 -8.11 -0.12 -6.54
N VAL A 72 -7.48 -1.28 -6.31
CA VAL A 72 -6.03 -1.36 -6.13
C VAL A 72 -5.21 -1.31 -7.42
N TYR A 73 -5.73 -1.82 -8.54
CA TYR A 73 -5.00 -1.86 -9.82
C TYR A 73 -5.08 -0.56 -10.62
N THR A 74 -5.97 0.38 -10.29
CA THR A 74 -6.05 1.64 -11.06
C THR A 74 -6.19 2.89 -10.21
N GLY A 75 -6.50 2.79 -8.93
CA GLY A 75 -6.89 3.95 -8.12
C GLY A 75 -8.30 4.47 -8.46
N TYR A 76 -9.07 3.77 -9.31
CA TYR A 76 -10.45 4.14 -9.60
C TYR A 76 -11.27 4.13 -8.31
N THR A 77 -11.92 5.26 -8.05
CA THR A 77 -12.65 5.49 -6.80
C THR A 77 -14.11 5.77 -7.10
N ILE A 78 -14.99 5.13 -6.35
CA ILE A 78 -16.43 5.30 -6.42
C ILE A 78 -16.99 5.80 -5.09
N TYR A 79 -18.13 6.47 -5.15
CA TYR A 79 -19.00 6.61 -3.98
C TYR A 79 -19.73 5.29 -3.73
N LEU A 80 -19.59 4.76 -2.51
CA LEU A 80 -20.23 3.54 -2.04
C LEU A 80 -21.43 3.92 -1.18
N ASP A 81 -22.64 3.69 -1.70
CA ASP A 81 -23.88 4.09 -1.03
C ASP A 81 -24.12 3.26 0.23
N PRO A 82 -24.10 3.85 1.44
CA PRO A 82 -24.24 3.11 2.69
C PRO A 82 -25.64 2.52 2.90
N THR A 83 -26.62 2.88 2.06
CA THR A 83 -27.99 2.37 2.13
C THR A 83 -28.24 1.12 1.28
N LYS A 84 -27.26 0.72 0.47
CA LYS A 84 -27.36 -0.44 -0.42
C LYS A 84 -26.45 -1.57 0.02
N ASP A 85 -26.66 -2.74 -0.57
CA ASP A 85 -25.68 -3.83 -0.50
C ASP A 85 -24.36 -3.35 -1.14
N PRO A 86 -23.23 -3.36 -0.40
CA PRO A 86 -22.00 -2.75 -0.85
C PRO A 86 -21.37 -3.48 -2.03
N THR A 87 -21.53 -4.80 -2.13
CA THR A 87 -20.99 -5.56 -3.27
C THR A 87 -21.79 -5.29 -4.53
N ILE A 88 -23.12 -5.22 -4.42
CA ILE A 88 -24.00 -4.90 -5.56
C ILE A 88 -23.78 -3.45 -6.01
N ASP A 89 -23.78 -2.49 -5.08
CA ASP A 89 -23.61 -1.06 -5.41
C ASP A 89 -22.22 -0.74 -5.99
N ALA A 90 -21.18 -1.49 -5.58
CA ALA A 90 -19.86 -1.42 -6.17
C ALA A 90 -19.82 -2.02 -7.59
N PHE A 91 -20.48 -3.18 -7.79
CA PHE A 91 -20.56 -3.83 -9.10
C PHE A 91 -21.29 -2.98 -10.14
N ASP A 92 -22.40 -2.33 -9.75
CA ASP A 92 -23.12 -1.38 -10.62
C ASP A 92 -22.24 -0.18 -11.05
N LYS A 93 -21.13 0.06 -10.35
CA LYS A 93 -20.11 1.07 -10.67
C LYS A 93 -18.78 0.46 -11.13
N ALA A 94 -18.84 -0.74 -11.72
CA ALA A 94 -17.71 -1.45 -12.33
C ALA A 94 -16.57 -1.84 -11.35
N ILE A 95 -16.86 -1.99 -10.06
CA ILE A 95 -15.94 -2.58 -9.09
C ILE A 95 -16.37 -4.02 -8.78
N ASN A 96 -15.46 -4.98 -8.93
CA ASN A 96 -15.66 -6.36 -8.49
C ASN A 96 -14.53 -6.80 -7.53
N THR A 97 -14.59 -8.05 -7.07
CA THR A 97 -13.61 -8.61 -6.14
C THR A 97 -12.53 -9.36 -6.90
N GLU A 98 -11.29 -8.91 -6.78
CA GLU A 98 -10.09 -9.61 -7.21
C GLU A 98 -9.73 -10.72 -6.22
N HIS A 99 -9.44 -11.90 -6.76
CA HIS A 99 -8.76 -12.99 -6.07
C HIS A 99 -7.28 -12.97 -6.48
N THR A 100 -6.42 -12.32 -5.69
CA THR A 100 -4.99 -12.20 -6.04
C THR A 100 -4.34 -13.58 -6.21
N PHE A 101 -4.72 -14.58 -5.43
CA PHE A 101 -4.52 -15.97 -5.82
C PHE A 101 -5.78 -16.46 -6.55
N PRO A 102 -5.74 -16.78 -7.86
CA PRO A 102 -6.95 -16.97 -8.65
C PRO A 102 -7.82 -18.13 -8.17
N GLN A 103 -9.14 -18.01 -8.35
CA GLN A 103 -10.08 -19.10 -8.08
C GLN A 103 -9.73 -20.38 -8.84
N SER A 104 -9.38 -20.26 -10.13
CA SER A 104 -8.95 -21.38 -11.00
C SER A 104 -7.67 -22.07 -10.52
N LYS A 105 -6.93 -21.46 -9.59
CA LYS A 105 -5.67 -21.98 -9.03
C LYS A 105 -5.83 -22.47 -7.59
N GLY A 106 -7.05 -22.78 -7.15
CA GLY A 106 -7.31 -23.40 -5.85
C GLY A 106 -8.03 -22.50 -4.84
N ALA A 107 -8.45 -21.30 -5.24
CA ALA A 107 -9.25 -20.39 -4.41
C ALA A 107 -10.77 -20.46 -4.69
N GLU A 108 -11.26 -21.41 -5.50
CA GLU A 108 -12.67 -21.43 -5.95
C GLU A 108 -13.68 -21.81 -4.86
N THR A 109 -13.29 -22.64 -3.89
CA THR A 109 -14.23 -23.25 -2.94
C THR A 109 -13.75 -23.20 -1.50
N GLY A 110 -14.70 -23.18 -0.56
CA GLY A 110 -14.44 -23.24 0.87
C GLY A 110 -13.75 -21.99 1.44
N PRO A 111 -13.05 -22.13 2.58
CA PRO A 111 -12.33 -21.03 3.23
C PRO A 111 -11.35 -20.26 2.33
N PRO A 112 -10.57 -20.89 1.40
CA PRO A 112 -9.72 -20.16 0.46
C PRO A 112 -10.46 -19.06 -0.30
N ARG A 113 -11.69 -19.31 -0.74
CA ARG A 113 -12.47 -18.37 -1.55
C ARG A 113 -12.84 -17.10 -0.80
N SER A 114 -13.10 -17.21 0.51
CA SER A 114 -13.60 -16.11 1.33
C SER A 114 -12.54 -15.47 2.23
N ASP A 115 -11.29 -15.94 2.21
CA ASP A 115 -10.23 -15.35 3.00
C ASP A 115 -9.85 -13.95 2.49
N MET A 116 -10.22 -12.91 3.23
CA MET A 116 -10.04 -11.52 2.82
C MET A 116 -8.58 -11.10 2.67
N HIS A 117 -7.60 -11.82 3.22
CA HIS A 117 -6.18 -11.41 3.12
C HIS A 117 -5.64 -11.41 1.70
N HIS A 118 -6.26 -12.15 0.77
CA HIS A 118 -5.93 -12.16 -0.65
C HIS A 118 -7.00 -11.55 -1.58
N LEU A 119 -8.02 -10.89 -1.00
CA LEU A 119 -9.11 -10.27 -1.76
C LEU A 119 -8.97 -8.75 -1.82
N TYR A 120 -9.25 -8.18 -2.98
CA TYR A 120 -9.11 -6.74 -3.23
C TYR A 120 -10.25 -6.18 -4.08
N PRO A 121 -10.67 -4.92 -3.88
CA PRO A 121 -11.54 -4.24 -4.82
C PRO A 121 -10.74 -3.89 -6.09
N THR A 122 -11.25 -4.27 -7.26
CA THR A 122 -10.64 -3.97 -8.57
C THR A 122 -11.69 -3.53 -9.56
N ARG A 123 -11.28 -2.77 -10.58
CA ARG A 123 -12.16 -2.43 -11.69
C ARG A 123 -12.42 -3.67 -12.54
N GLU A 124 -13.66 -3.89 -12.94
CA GLU A 124 -14.11 -5.15 -13.55
C GLU A 124 -13.33 -5.52 -14.82
N ASP A 125 -13.12 -4.56 -15.71
CA ASP A 125 -12.33 -4.72 -16.94
C ASP A 125 -10.87 -5.10 -16.65
N VAL A 126 -10.26 -4.50 -15.62
CA VAL A 126 -8.87 -4.78 -15.23
C VAL A 126 -8.74 -6.12 -14.55
N ASN A 127 -9.73 -6.51 -13.73
CA ASN A 127 -9.79 -7.85 -13.15
C ASN A 127 -9.92 -8.90 -14.26
N ALA A 128 -10.81 -8.68 -15.23
CA ALA A 128 -10.95 -9.55 -16.39
C ALA A 128 -9.66 -9.64 -17.23
N ALA A 129 -8.97 -8.51 -17.44
CA ALA A 129 -7.69 -8.47 -18.15
C ALA A 129 -6.55 -9.16 -17.39
N ARG A 130 -6.57 -9.09 -16.04
CA ARG A 130 -5.65 -9.82 -15.16
C ARG A 130 -5.88 -11.33 -15.23
N GLY A 131 -7.15 -11.77 -15.25
CA GLY A 131 -7.53 -13.17 -15.36
C GLY A 131 -6.90 -14.06 -14.27
N ASP A 132 -6.21 -15.11 -14.69
CA ASP A 132 -5.34 -15.93 -13.82
C ASP A 132 -3.86 -15.79 -14.17
N PHE A 133 -3.48 -14.74 -14.91
CA PHE A 133 -2.12 -14.57 -15.39
C PHE A 133 -1.12 -14.43 -14.23
N PRO A 134 0.05 -15.08 -14.34
CA PRO A 134 1.11 -14.93 -13.35
C PRO A 134 1.62 -13.48 -13.32
N PHE A 135 2.06 -13.07 -12.14
CA PHE A 135 2.61 -11.75 -11.90
C PHE A 135 4.08 -11.68 -12.35
N VAL A 136 4.40 -10.66 -13.16
CA VAL A 136 5.74 -10.45 -13.74
C VAL A 136 6.06 -8.96 -13.80
N GLU A 137 7.34 -8.62 -13.66
CA GLU A 137 7.86 -7.28 -13.98
C GLU A 137 7.95 -7.11 -15.51
N LEU A 138 7.16 -6.20 -16.07
CA LEU A 138 7.06 -5.91 -17.49
C LEU A 138 7.81 -4.63 -17.88
N SER A 139 8.66 -4.77 -18.89
CA SER A 139 9.16 -3.60 -19.61
C SER A 139 8.05 -2.98 -20.48
N ASP A 140 8.20 -1.69 -20.78
CA ASP A 140 7.28 -0.97 -21.68
C ASP A 140 7.10 -1.66 -23.04
N ALA A 141 8.16 -2.29 -23.55
CA ALA A 141 8.16 -3.00 -24.83
C ALA A 141 7.36 -4.32 -24.79
N GLN A 142 7.21 -4.94 -23.62
CA GLN A 142 6.43 -6.16 -23.43
C GLN A 142 4.97 -5.87 -23.06
N THR A 143 4.67 -4.62 -22.70
CA THR A 143 3.34 -4.20 -22.27
C THR A 143 2.45 -3.93 -23.48
N LYS A 144 1.26 -4.55 -23.46
CA LYS A 144 0.23 -4.40 -24.50
C LYS A 144 -0.87 -3.44 -24.10
N GLU A 145 -1.22 -3.43 -22.81
CA GLU A 145 -2.30 -2.63 -22.27
C GLU A 145 -1.88 -2.03 -20.94
N TRP A 146 -2.27 -0.78 -20.71
CA TRP A 146 -1.94 0.02 -19.55
C TRP A 146 -3.23 0.50 -18.90
N TYR A 147 -3.41 0.24 -17.60
CA TYR A 147 -4.64 0.57 -16.87
C TYR A 147 -4.35 1.48 -15.68
N SER A 148 -4.98 2.65 -15.65
CA SER A 148 -4.93 3.57 -14.52
C SER A 148 -6.20 4.43 -14.44
N SER A 149 -6.39 5.12 -13.33
CA SER A 149 -7.48 6.07 -13.13
C SER A 149 -6.95 7.28 -12.34
N PRO A 150 -7.29 8.51 -12.74
CA PRO A 150 -8.15 8.89 -13.87
C PRO A 150 -7.46 8.82 -15.25
N LEU A 151 -6.22 8.34 -15.32
CA LEU A 151 -5.40 8.41 -16.55
C LEU A 151 -5.88 7.49 -17.70
N GLY A 152 -6.72 6.49 -17.41
CA GLY A 152 -7.44 5.70 -18.41
C GLY A 152 -6.73 4.41 -18.84
N HIS A 153 -7.22 3.85 -19.94
CA HIS A 153 -6.68 2.65 -20.61
C HIS A 153 -5.91 3.05 -21.88
N LEU A 154 -4.65 2.63 -22.01
CA LEU A 154 -3.80 2.90 -23.17
C LEU A 154 -3.24 1.62 -23.76
N THR A 155 -3.07 1.58 -25.09
CA THR A 155 -2.44 0.45 -25.81
C THR A 155 -1.18 0.86 -26.58
N SER A 156 -1.04 2.14 -26.94
CA SER A 156 0.20 2.74 -27.45
C SER A 156 0.09 4.28 -27.50
N PRO A 157 1.20 5.02 -27.48
CA PRO A 157 2.55 4.61 -27.03
C PRO A 157 2.59 4.42 -25.49
N PRO A 158 3.69 3.87 -24.93
CA PRO A 158 3.86 3.79 -23.48
C PRO A 158 3.70 5.17 -22.80
N PRO A 159 3.01 5.26 -21.66
CA PRO A 159 2.85 6.51 -20.94
C PRO A 159 4.17 6.95 -20.30
N ALA A 160 4.40 8.26 -20.22
CA ALA A 160 5.61 8.81 -19.57
C ALA A 160 5.71 8.51 -18.07
N ASN A 161 4.61 8.08 -17.46
CA ASN A 161 4.42 7.77 -16.05
C ASN A 161 3.92 6.32 -15.87
N ALA A 162 4.59 5.38 -16.55
CA ALA A 162 4.34 3.94 -16.53
C ALA A 162 4.09 3.36 -15.12
N ASP A 163 4.81 3.85 -14.12
CA ASP A 163 4.72 3.43 -12.72
C ASP A 163 3.32 3.61 -12.10
N LEU A 164 2.48 4.49 -12.67
CA LEU A 164 1.10 4.73 -12.20
C LEU A 164 0.06 3.77 -12.79
N TYR A 165 0.48 2.82 -13.62
CA TYR A 165 -0.39 1.92 -14.37
C TYR A 165 -0.15 0.47 -13.97
N SER A 166 -1.23 -0.31 -13.92
CA SER A 166 -1.13 -1.75 -14.09
C SER A 166 -0.89 -2.07 -15.57
N LYS A 167 -0.10 -3.10 -15.84
CA LYS A 167 0.34 -3.49 -17.18
C LYS A 167 -0.12 -4.91 -17.50
N VAL A 168 -0.60 -5.12 -18.73
CA VAL A 168 -0.93 -6.45 -19.26
C VAL A 168 0.04 -6.76 -20.39
N GLY A 169 0.71 -7.91 -20.31
CA GLY A 169 1.61 -8.42 -21.34
C GLY A 169 1.02 -9.60 -22.12
N ALA A 170 1.88 -10.49 -22.62
CA ALA A 170 1.43 -11.74 -23.23
C ALA A 170 1.11 -12.79 -22.15
N PHE A 171 -0.14 -12.82 -21.67
CA PHE A 171 -0.62 -13.73 -20.61
C PHE A 171 0.12 -13.55 -19.27
N VAL A 172 0.48 -12.31 -18.95
CA VAL A 172 1.19 -11.91 -17.72
C VAL A 172 0.64 -10.55 -17.28
N PHE A 173 0.68 -10.29 -15.97
CA PHE A 173 0.16 -9.05 -15.39
C PHE A 173 1.17 -8.42 -14.43
N GLU A 174 1.23 -7.09 -14.43
CA GLU A 174 1.97 -6.29 -13.45
C GLU A 174 1.00 -5.30 -12.81
N PRO A 175 0.82 -5.30 -11.48
CA PRO A 175 0.06 -4.25 -10.82
C PRO A 175 0.85 -2.94 -10.81
N ARG A 176 0.18 -1.83 -10.47
CA ARG A 176 0.85 -0.54 -10.17
C ARG A 176 1.97 -0.73 -9.14
N GLU A 177 3.01 0.11 -9.24
CA GLU A 177 4.20 0.00 -8.37
C GLU A 177 3.84 0.03 -6.88
N ASP A 178 2.85 0.84 -6.50
CA ASP A 178 2.37 1.02 -5.12
C ASP A 178 1.53 -0.16 -4.58
N HIS A 179 1.42 -1.27 -5.32
CA HIS A 179 0.65 -2.44 -4.93
C HIS A 179 1.41 -3.77 -5.09
N LYS A 180 2.63 -3.76 -5.62
CA LYS A 180 3.43 -4.95 -5.92
C LYS A 180 3.73 -5.79 -4.66
N GLY A 181 4.07 -5.13 -3.57
CA GLY A 181 4.35 -5.73 -2.27
C GLY A 181 3.11 -6.33 -1.61
N ASN A 182 1.96 -5.67 -1.73
CA ASN A 182 0.68 -6.22 -1.26
C ASN A 182 0.35 -7.54 -1.98
N VAL A 183 0.55 -7.58 -3.30
CA VAL A 183 0.38 -8.79 -4.10
C VAL A 183 1.33 -9.87 -3.63
N ALA A 184 2.62 -9.55 -3.45
CA ALA A 184 3.61 -10.51 -2.93
C ALA A 184 3.19 -11.13 -1.59
N ARG A 185 2.85 -10.30 -0.60
CA ARG A 185 2.45 -10.76 0.74
C ARG A 185 1.11 -11.50 0.75
N ALA A 186 0.17 -11.15 -0.13
CA ALA A 186 -1.08 -11.89 -0.31
C ALA A 186 -0.83 -13.28 -0.93
N MET A 187 0.04 -13.36 -1.93
CA MET A 187 0.42 -14.62 -2.60
C MET A 187 1.18 -15.56 -1.64
N PHE A 188 2.16 -15.05 -0.90
CA PHE A 188 2.87 -15.82 0.13
C PHE A 188 1.91 -16.33 1.21
N TYR A 189 1.01 -15.48 1.69
CA TYR A 189 -0.02 -15.86 2.66
C TYR A 189 -0.90 -16.99 2.15
N PHE A 190 -1.52 -16.81 0.98
CA PHE A 190 -2.45 -17.80 0.45
C PHE A 190 -1.75 -19.14 0.22
N TYR A 191 -0.58 -19.13 -0.42
CA TYR A 191 0.17 -20.35 -0.69
C TYR A 191 0.62 -21.04 0.60
N THR A 192 0.89 -20.29 1.67
CA THR A 192 1.18 -20.87 3.00
C THR A 192 -0.06 -21.54 3.60
N MET A 193 -1.17 -20.82 3.70
CA MET A 193 -2.38 -21.28 4.41
C MET A 193 -3.13 -22.38 3.65
N TYR A 194 -3.08 -22.35 2.32
CA TYR A 194 -3.89 -23.19 1.43
C TYR A 194 -3.04 -23.96 0.40
N ARG A 195 -1.79 -24.29 0.77
CA ARG A 195 -0.83 -25.00 -0.10
C ARG A 195 -1.42 -26.23 -0.77
N GLN A 196 -2.16 -27.05 -0.03
CA GLN A 196 -2.77 -28.26 -0.56
C GLN A 196 -3.73 -27.95 -1.71
N GLN A 197 -4.60 -26.95 -1.55
CA GLN A 197 -5.55 -26.55 -2.58
C GLN A 197 -4.84 -25.95 -3.80
N ALA A 198 -3.81 -25.12 -3.57
CA ALA A 198 -3.02 -24.54 -4.64
C ALA A 198 -2.27 -25.61 -5.45
N ASP A 199 -1.57 -26.52 -4.77
CA ASP A 199 -0.78 -27.56 -5.43
C ASP A 199 -1.66 -28.61 -6.14
N LEU A 200 -2.87 -28.87 -5.64
CA LEU A 200 -3.86 -29.72 -6.31
C LEU A 200 -4.39 -29.09 -7.60
N ALA A 201 -4.56 -27.76 -7.65
CA ALA A 201 -5.04 -27.06 -8.83
C ALA A 201 -3.93 -26.85 -9.86
N ASP A 202 -2.77 -26.33 -9.43
CA ASP A 202 -1.60 -26.08 -10.28
C ASP A 202 -0.35 -25.85 -9.40
N ASN A 203 0.42 -26.91 -9.15
CA ASN A 203 1.65 -26.84 -8.36
C ASN A 203 2.78 -26.02 -8.99
N SER A 204 2.64 -25.58 -10.25
CA SER A 204 3.64 -24.76 -10.94
C SER A 204 3.33 -23.26 -10.86
N TYR A 205 2.08 -22.89 -10.56
CA TYR A 205 1.60 -21.51 -10.61
C TYR A 205 2.32 -20.56 -9.66
N PHE A 206 2.46 -20.92 -8.39
CA PHE A 206 3.19 -20.09 -7.43
C PHE A 206 4.72 -20.12 -7.68
N PRO A 207 5.37 -21.29 -7.87
CA PRO A 207 6.81 -21.33 -8.16
C PRO A 207 7.24 -20.51 -9.38
N ALA A 208 6.42 -20.44 -10.44
CA ALA A 208 6.75 -19.71 -11.66
C ALA A 208 6.94 -18.20 -11.47
N GLN A 209 6.28 -17.61 -10.46
CA GLN A 209 6.32 -16.18 -10.16
C GLN A 209 7.01 -15.85 -8.83
N ARG A 210 7.46 -16.86 -8.09
CA ARG A 210 8.10 -16.73 -6.77
C ARG A 210 9.20 -15.66 -6.75
N ALA A 211 10.12 -15.70 -7.73
CA ALA A 211 11.24 -14.75 -7.79
C ALA A 211 10.75 -13.30 -7.94
N THR A 212 9.74 -13.05 -8.78
CA THR A 212 9.10 -11.73 -8.91
C THR A 212 8.49 -11.29 -7.58
N LEU A 213 7.73 -12.16 -6.91
CA LEU A 213 7.10 -11.85 -5.63
C LEU A 213 8.15 -11.56 -4.53
N CYS A 214 9.26 -12.31 -4.51
CA CYS A 214 10.37 -12.06 -3.60
C CYS A 214 10.96 -10.65 -3.83
N GLN A 215 11.18 -10.26 -5.09
CA GLN A 215 11.69 -8.94 -5.43
C GLN A 215 10.70 -7.83 -5.05
N TRP A 216 9.42 -8.00 -5.38
CA TRP A 216 8.37 -7.02 -5.06
C TRP A 216 8.19 -6.82 -3.56
N HIS A 217 8.29 -7.87 -2.76
CA HIS A 217 8.27 -7.75 -1.30
C HIS A 217 9.39 -6.86 -0.76
N LEU A 218 10.56 -6.85 -1.39
CA LEU A 218 11.68 -6.01 -0.99
C LEU A 218 11.56 -4.57 -1.48
N THR A 219 11.11 -4.38 -2.71
CA THR A 219 11.03 -3.05 -3.32
C THR A 219 9.80 -2.27 -2.89
N ASP A 220 8.74 -2.96 -2.46
CA ASP A 220 7.51 -2.41 -1.89
C ASP A 220 7.23 -3.03 -0.50
N PRO A 221 7.91 -2.54 0.57
CA PRO A 221 7.71 -3.01 1.94
C PRO A 221 6.27 -2.80 2.43
N ALA A 222 5.86 -3.55 3.44
CA ALA A 222 4.52 -3.35 4.00
C ALA A 222 4.41 -1.96 4.66
N ASP A 223 3.37 -1.24 4.29
CA ASP A 223 3.11 0.10 4.80
C ASP A 223 2.06 0.10 5.92
N GLN A 224 1.76 1.29 6.43
CA GLN A 224 0.76 1.48 7.49
C GLN A 224 -0.64 1.05 7.05
N LEU A 225 -1.01 1.28 5.78
CA LEU A 225 -2.33 0.94 5.27
C LEU A 225 -2.52 -0.58 5.22
N GLU A 226 -1.50 -1.32 4.79
CA GLU A 226 -1.50 -2.76 4.80
C GLU A 226 -1.49 -3.35 6.21
N TRP A 227 -0.72 -2.74 7.12
CA TRP A 227 -0.72 -3.11 8.54
C TRP A 227 -2.12 -2.95 9.15
N GLU A 228 -2.76 -1.80 8.95
CA GLU A 228 -4.12 -1.56 9.45
C GLU A 228 -5.13 -2.50 8.79
N ARG A 229 -5.02 -2.70 7.48
CA ARG A 229 -5.86 -3.63 6.73
C ARG A 229 -5.79 -5.03 7.31
N THR A 230 -4.58 -5.53 7.61
CA THR A 230 -4.43 -6.91 8.09
C THR A 230 -5.09 -7.12 9.45
N TRP A 231 -5.01 -6.14 10.35
CA TRP A 231 -5.69 -6.20 11.65
C TRP A 231 -7.19 -5.96 11.57
N LYS A 232 -7.66 -5.10 10.66
CA LYS A 232 -9.10 -4.96 10.36
C LYS A 232 -9.68 -6.29 9.89
N ILE A 233 -9.04 -6.95 8.93
CA ILE A 233 -9.43 -8.29 8.45
C ILE A 233 -9.40 -9.31 9.58
N ALA A 234 -8.36 -9.29 10.41
CA ALA A 234 -8.20 -10.23 11.52
C ALA A 234 -9.43 -10.25 12.45
N SER A 235 -10.08 -9.11 12.71
CA SER A 235 -11.30 -9.06 13.54
C SER A 235 -12.48 -9.88 12.98
N TYR A 236 -12.48 -10.17 11.68
CA TYR A 236 -13.48 -11.01 11.00
C TYR A 236 -12.98 -12.42 10.70
N GLN A 237 -11.70 -12.69 10.92
CA GLN A 237 -11.04 -13.96 10.60
C GLN A 237 -10.31 -14.52 11.82
N SER A 238 -11.04 -14.77 12.90
CA SER A 238 -10.54 -15.44 14.12
C SER A 238 -9.37 -14.72 14.81
N GLY A 239 -9.25 -13.39 14.65
CA GLY A 239 -8.13 -12.62 15.17
C GLY A 239 -6.80 -12.88 14.45
N LYS A 240 -6.83 -13.44 13.23
CA LYS A 240 -5.63 -13.86 12.49
C LYS A 240 -5.24 -12.83 11.42
N PRO A 241 -4.17 -12.04 11.62
CA PRO A 241 -3.60 -11.19 10.58
C PRO A 241 -2.78 -12.03 9.59
N ASN A 242 -2.38 -11.42 8.47
CA ASN A 242 -1.42 -11.97 7.53
C ASN A 242 0.00 -11.82 8.13
N PRO A 243 0.68 -12.91 8.52
CA PRO A 243 2.00 -12.83 9.14
C PRO A 243 3.07 -12.23 8.22
N PHE A 244 2.93 -12.32 6.90
CA PHE A 244 3.87 -11.72 5.94
C PHE A 244 3.81 -10.19 5.90
N VAL A 245 2.72 -9.59 6.41
CA VAL A 245 2.63 -8.14 6.68
C VAL A 245 3.30 -7.79 8.00
N LEU A 246 3.24 -8.70 8.98
CA LEU A 246 3.77 -8.49 10.32
C LEU A 246 5.29 -8.59 10.39
N ASP A 247 5.89 -9.50 9.62
CA ASP A 247 7.31 -9.81 9.68
C ASP A 247 7.87 -9.96 8.26
N CYS A 248 8.60 -8.95 7.80
CA CYS A 248 9.20 -8.96 6.47
C CYS A 248 10.32 -9.99 6.30
N THR A 249 10.80 -10.65 7.37
CA THR A 249 11.82 -11.70 7.28
C THR A 249 11.22 -13.04 6.83
N LEU A 250 9.88 -13.19 6.91
CA LEU A 250 9.23 -14.46 6.62
C LEU A 250 9.47 -14.96 5.20
N PRO A 251 9.35 -14.14 4.12
CA PRO A 251 9.67 -14.62 2.78
C PRO A 251 11.09 -15.17 2.70
N ALA A 252 12.10 -14.50 3.27
CA ALA A 252 13.48 -14.98 3.26
C ALA A 252 13.65 -16.31 4.02
N ARG A 253 12.92 -16.49 5.13
CA ARG A 253 12.97 -17.69 5.98
C ARG A 253 12.13 -18.84 5.45
N THR A 254 11.30 -18.63 4.42
CA THR A 254 10.45 -19.66 3.81
C THR A 254 10.73 -19.85 2.32
N TYR A 255 10.36 -18.88 1.50
CA TYR A 255 10.25 -19.03 0.05
C TYR A 255 11.40 -18.39 -0.72
N CYS A 256 12.10 -17.42 -0.15
CA CYS A 256 13.02 -16.52 -0.83
C CYS A 256 14.46 -16.62 -0.26
N PRO A 257 15.13 -17.79 -0.33
CA PRO A 257 16.47 -17.95 0.20
C PRO A 257 17.52 -17.01 -0.44
N GLU A 258 17.22 -16.42 -1.59
CA GLU A 258 18.03 -15.40 -2.25
C GLU A 258 18.01 -14.02 -1.57
N ILE A 259 17.02 -13.75 -0.71
CA ILE A 259 16.90 -12.49 0.01
C ILE A 259 17.83 -12.51 1.23
N ILE A 260 18.72 -11.51 1.31
CA ILE A 260 19.54 -11.30 2.52
C ILE A 260 18.66 -10.63 3.58
N GLN A 261 18.55 -11.25 4.76
CA GLN A 261 17.67 -10.80 5.85
C GLN A 261 17.90 -9.34 6.28
N GLU A 262 19.12 -8.82 6.10
CA GLU A 262 19.50 -7.43 6.42
C GLU A 262 18.73 -6.37 5.60
N GLN A 263 18.11 -6.75 4.48
CA GLN A 263 17.30 -5.87 3.63
C GLN A 263 15.89 -5.65 4.17
N CYS A 264 15.49 -6.41 5.20
CA CYS A 264 14.25 -6.25 5.93
C CYS A 264 14.58 -5.72 7.34
N VAL A 265 14.51 -4.40 7.51
CA VAL A 265 14.70 -3.79 8.83
C VAL A 265 13.37 -3.85 9.58
N VAL A 266 13.16 -4.95 10.30
CA VAL A 266 12.13 -5.02 11.35
C VAL A 266 12.60 -4.13 12.50
N VAL A 267 11.97 -2.97 12.67
CA VAL A 267 12.26 -2.13 13.85
C VAL A 267 11.59 -2.79 15.05
N SER A 268 12.36 -3.57 15.83
CA SER A 268 11.84 -4.24 17.01
C SER A 268 11.35 -3.20 18.04
N THR A 269 10.13 -3.41 18.52
CA THR A 269 9.38 -2.63 19.52
C THR A 269 10.23 -1.88 20.56
N ARG A 270 10.21 -0.54 20.48
CA ARG A 270 10.05 0.32 21.66
C ARG A 270 8.91 1.28 21.38
N ASP A 271 7.82 1.08 22.11
CA ASP A 271 6.60 1.89 22.16
C ASP A 271 6.08 2.36 20.81
N PHE A 272 4.99 1.74 20.37
CA PHE A 272 4.07 2.32 19.40
C PHE A 272 3.66 3.70 19.96
N ASP A 273 4.37 4.76 19.58
CA ASP A 273 3.82 6.10 19.72
C ASP A 273 2.69 6.15 18.71
N VAL A 274 1.46 6.02 19.23
CA VAL A 274 0.27 6.57 18.58
C VAL A 274 0.70 7.90 17.98
N ARG A 275 0.68 8.04 16.64
CA ARG A 275 1.13 9.26 15.97
C ARG A 275 0.46 10.43 16.69
N PRO A 276 1.19 11.28 17.42
CA PRO A 276 0.55 12.24 18.30
C PRO A 276 -0.13 13.34 17.50
N ALA A 277 0.13 13.42 16.19
CA ALA A 277 -0.47 14.38 15.31
C ALA A 277 -0.50 13.93 13.85
N ALA A 278 -1.36 14.58 13.07
CA ALA A 278 -1.39 14.53 11.62
C ALA A 278 -1.52 15.96 11.06
N LEU A 279 -0.70 16.32 10.08
CA LEU A 279 -0.87 17.51 9.25
C LEU A 279 -1.72 17.11 8.03
N TYR A 280 -2.81 17.82 7.78
CA TYR A 280 -3.66 17.58 6.61
C TYR A 280 -3.18 18.37 5.39
N PRO A 281 -3.52 17.93 4.16
CA PRO A 281 -3.20 18.65 2.94
C PRO A 281 -3.52 20.14 3.04
N VAL A 282 -2.53 20.95 2.72
CA VAL A 282 -2.63 22.41 2.72
C VAL A 282 -3.68 22.83 1.68
N PHE A 283 -4.62 23.69 2.07
CA PHE A 283 -5.75 24.06 1.21
C PHE A 283 -6.00 25.58 1.22
N PRO A 284 -6.33 26.22 0.07
CA PRO A 284 -6.29 25.67 -1.27
C PRO A 284 -4.85 25.36 -1.73
N ASN A 285 -4.68 24.43 -2.66
CA ASN A 285 -3.39 24.15 -3.30
C ASN A 285 -3.63 23.73 -4.77
N PRO A 286 -3.27 24.56 -5.77
CA PRO A 286 -2.60 25.86 -5.64
C PRO A 286 -3.47 26.92 -4.93
N ALA A 287 -2.86 27.77 -4.10
CA ALA A 287 -3.55 28.86 -3.43
C ALA A 287 -3.39 30.19 -4.16
N LYS A 288 -4.40 31.06 -4.07
CA LYS A 288 -4.29 32.47 -4.43
C LYS A 288 -4.33 33.33 -3.16
N GLY A 289 -3.14 33.78 -2.72
CA GLY A 289 -2.97 34.58 -1.52
C GLY A 289 -3.04 33.78 -0.20
N GLN A 290 -4.25 33.56 0.33
CA GLN A 290 -4.42 32.94 1.65
C GLN A 290 -4.39 31.40 1.58
N VAL A 291 -3.62 30.80 2.48
CA VAL A 291 -3.42 29.36 2.62
C VAL A 291 -3.90 28.92 4.00
N LYS A 292 -4.63 27.81 4.10
CA LYS A 292 -5.08 27.19 5.35
C LYS A 292 -4.29 25.92 5.65
N PHE A 293 -3.94 25.77 6.91
CA PHE A 293 -3.22 24.62 7.47
C PHE A 293 -4.12 23.97 8.51
N LEU A 294 -4.47 22.71 8.30
CA LEU A 294 -5.27 21.92 9.23
C LEU A 294 -4.36 20.85 9.84
N TYR A 295 -4.44 20.66 11.15
CA TYR A 295 -3.74 19.58 11.82
C TYR A 295 -4.57 19.01 12.96
N GLU A 296 -4.35 17.75 13.29
CA GLU A 296 -4.98 17.06 14.40
C GLU A 296 -3.91 16.62 15.38
N LEU A 297 -4.21 16.73 16.67
CA LEU A 297 -3.42 16.16 17.75
C LEU A 297 -4.24 15.06 18.39
N ASN A 298 -3.68 13.86 18.51
CA ASN A 298 -4.28 12.72 19.20
C ASN A 298 -3.94 12.71 20.69
N THR A 299 -3.30 13.77 21.18
CA THR A 299 -2.90 13.94 22.58
C THR A 299 -2.41 15.37 22.84
N ASP A 300 -2.42 15.78 24.11
CA ASP A 300 -1.80 17.03 24.56
C ASP A 300 -0.30 17.07 24.23
N ALA A 301 0.13 18.08 23.48
CA ALA A 301 1.51 18.21 23.03
C ALA A 301 1.94 19.67 22.81
N ARG A 302 3.25 19.90 22.77
CA ARG A 302 3.81 21.16 22.27
C ARG A 302 3.91 21.09 20.75
N VAL A 303 3.39 22.09 20.05
CA VAL A 303 3.29 22.10 18.59
C VAL A 303 3.98 23.34 18.02
N LYS A 304 4.73 23.14 16.96
CA LYS A 304 5.35 24.20 16.16
C LYS A 304 5.06 23.98 14.67
N LEU A 305 4.29 24.88 14.06
CA LEU A 305 4.02 24.86 12.63
C LEU A 305 4.84 25.97 11.95
N THR A 306 5.67 25.61 10.98
CA THR A 306 6.52 26.55 10.23
C THR A 306 6.28 26.46 8.74
N VAL A 307 6.49 27.57 8.03
CA VAL A 307 6.52 27.64 6.57
C VAL A 307 7.93 28.02 6.13
N SER A 308 8.48 27.30 5.16
CA SER A 308 9.82 27.49 4.60
C SER A 308 9.79 27.39 3.07
N ASP A 309 10.79 27.96 2.39
CA ASP A 309 10.95 27.73 0.95
C ASP A 309 11.53 26.32 0.66
N LEU A 310 11.70 25.96 -0.62
CA LEU A 310 12.23 24.66 -1.04
C LEU A 310 13.70 24.42 -0.66
N THR A 311 14.44 25.48 -0.29
CA THR A 311 15.81 25.35 0.21
C THR A 311 15.85 25.06 1.72
N GLY A 312 14.68 25.04 2.36
CA GLY A 312 14.54 24.88 3.81
C GLY A 312 14.72 26.19 4.58
N LYS A 313 14.89 27.32 3.89
CA LYS A 313 15.00 28.63 4.54
C LYS A 313 13.64 29.00 5.14
N LEU A 314 13.64 29.19 6.45
CA LEU A 314 12.45 29.56 7.22
C LEU A 314 11.87 30.88 6.72
N PHE A 315 10.59 30.86 6.35
CA PHE A 315 9.83 32.07 6.02
C PHE A 315 9.08 32.59 7.25
N ARG A 316 8.32 31.71 7.93
CA ARG A 316 7.51 32.10 9.09
C ARG A 316 7.22 30.92 10.02
N THR A 317 7.12 31.19 11.33
CA THR A 317 6.49 30.28 12.29
C THR A 317 5.04 30.71 12.50
N LEU A 318 4.09 29.81 12.23
CA LEU A 318 2.66 30.06 12.37
C LEU A 318 2.14 29.72 13.77
N ILE A 319 2.66 28.67 14.39
CA ILE A 319 2.29 28.18 15.72
C ILE A 319 3.56 27.78 16.46
N ASN A 320 3.64 28.00 17.77
CA ASN A 320 4.70 27.51 18.66
C ASN A 320 4.24 27.51 20.13
N GLU A 321 3.31 26.62 20.48
CA GLU A 321 2.65 26.62 21.79
C GLU A 321 2.22 25.20 22.23
N LYS A 322 1.78 25.04 23.47
CA LYS A 322 1.15 23.80 23.94
C LYS A 322 -0.33 23.79 23.58
N LYS A 323 -0.82 22.67 23.06
CA LYS A 323 -2.19 22.47 22.60
C LYS A 323 -2.73 21.15 23.17
N PRO A 324 -3.98 21.09 23.64
CA PRO A 324 -4.61 19.83 24.03
C PRO A 324 -4.90 18.95 22.80
N GLU A 325 -5.31 17.71 23.02
CA GLU A 325 -5.89 16.84 21.99
C GLU A 325 -7.02 17.55 21.22
N GLY A 326 -7.06 17.39 19.90
CA GLY A 326 -8.11 17.94 19.05
C GLY A 326 -7.65 18.38 17.66
N LYS A 327 -8.61 18.91 16.89
CA LYS A 327 -8.40 19.42 15.52
C LYS A 327 -8.22 20.94 15.53
N TYR A 328 -7.27 21.40 14.73
CA TYR A 328 -6.85 22.80 14.68
C TYR A 328 -6.72 23.29 13.26
N GLN A 329 -6.94 24.59 13.08
CA GLN A 329 -6.76 25.28 11.81
C GLN A 329 -6.05 26.61 12.03
N THR A 330 -5.13 26.95 11.14
CA THR A 330 -4.55 28.30 11.03
C THR A 330 -4.42 28.69 9.56
N ALA A 331 -4.17 29.97 9.28
CA ALA A 331 -4.02 30.46 7.92
C ALA A 331 -2.88 31.48 7.81
N ALA A 332 -2.29 31.59 6.61
CA ALA A 332 -1.26 32.57 6.29
C ALA A 332 -1.41 33.10 4.87
N ASN A 333 -1.09 34.37 4.67
CA ASN A 333 -0.92 34.94 3.34
C ASN A 333 0.54 34.79 2.92
N LEU A 334 0.76 34.23 1.75
CA LEU A 334 2.08 33.91 1.24
C LEU A 334 2.24 34.46 -0.18
N PRO A 335 3.45 34.90 -0.59
CA PRO A 335 3.69 35.30 -1.96
C PRO A 335 3.68 34.08 -2.89
N ALA A 336 3.47 34.33 -4.18
CA ALA A 336 3.57 33.30 -5.20
C ALA A 336 4.93 32.59 -5.14
N GLY A 337 4.89 31.27 -5.20
CA GLY A 337 6.07 30.44 -4.99
C GLY A 337 5.73 29.04 -4.50
N MET A 338 6.76 28.19 -4.43
CA MET A 338 6.67 26.86 -3.85
C MET A 338 7.15 26.90 -2.40
N TRP A 339 6.37 26.29 -1.53
CA TRP A 339 6.56 26.35 -0.09
C TRP A 339 6.48 24.96 0.54
N THR A 340 7.04 24.84 1.73
CA THR A 340 6.87 23.71 2.64
C THR A 340 6.23 24.19 3.93
N ALA A 341 5.30 23.41 4.47
CA ALA A 341 4.77 23.57 5.81
C ALA A 341 5.23 22.39 6.67
N SER A 342 5.89 22.64 7.80
CA SER A 342 6.38 21.62 8.71
C SER A 342 5.69 21.73 10.06
N LEU A 343 4.98 20.67 10.46
CA LEU A 343 4.38 20.52 11.78
C LEU A 343 5.33 19.69 12.65
N LEU A 344 5.94 20.32 13.64
CA LEU A 344 6.75 19.68 14.67
C LEU A 344 5.90 19.54 15.94
N VAL A 345 5.84 18.34 16.49
CA VAL A 345 5.13 18.02 17.72
C VAL A 345 6.13 17.46 18.71
N GLU A 346 6.10 17.93 19.95
CA GLU A 346 6.98 17.50 21.03
C GLU A 346 6.14 17.07 22.24
N LYS A 347 6.41 15.86 22.73
CA LYS A 347 5.74 15.25 23.88
C LYS A 347 6.71 14.30 24.56
N ASN A 348 6.83 14.40 25.88
CA ASN A 348 7.68 13.53 26.70
C ASN A 348 9.13 13.40 26.20
N GLY A 349 9.71 14.48 25.65
CA GLY A 349 11.07 14.50 25.11
C GLY A 349 11.26 13.83 23.74
N LYS A 350 10.18 13.32 23.14
CA LYS A 350 10.16 12.84 21.76
C LYS A 350 9.64 13.93 20.82
N ILE A 351 10.15 13.95 19.60
CA ILE A 351 9.80 14.93 18.55
C ILE A 351 9.30 14.16 17.32
N TRP A 352 8.15 14.57 16.81
CA TRP A 352 7.58 14.12 15.55
C TRP A 352 7.50 15.29 14.59
N GLN A 353 7.75 15.04 13.31
CA GLN A 353 7.69 16.08 12.30
C GLN A 353 7.02 15.57 11.02
N GLU A 354 6.00 16.28 10.56
CA GLU A 354 5.40 16.09 9.24
C GLU A 354 5.63 17.32 8.39
N THR A 355 5.87 17.13 7.09
CA THR A 355 6.12 18.24 6.15
C THR A 355 5.32 18.07 4.87
N MET A 356 4.65 19.14 4.44
CA MET A 356 3.85 19.18 3.22
C MET A 356 4.32 20.27 2.27
N ARG A 357 4.31 19.97 0.97
CA ARG A 357 4.60 20.94 -0.10
C ARG A 357 3.31 21.53 -0.63
N PHE A 358 3.33 22.82 -0.95
CA PHE A 358 2.21 23.51 -1.56
C PHE A 358 2.69 24.67 -2.44
N ILE A 359 1.81 25.09 -3.35
CA ILE A 359 2.09 26.13 -4.33
C ILE A 359 1.15 27.29 -4.10
N VAL A 360 1.70 28.50 -4.14
CA VAL A 360 0.93 29.74 -4.18
C VAL A 360 1.14 30.37 -5.56
N ILE A 361 0.05 30.75 -6.20
CA ILE A 361 0.01 31.39 -7.52
C ILE A 361 -0.62 32.78 -7.40
N ASP A 362 -0.36 33.63 -8.39
CA ASP A 362 -0.89 35.00 -8.47
C ASP A 362 -2.42 35.05 -8.73
#